data_AF-A0A1Z9PEM5-F1
#
_entry.id   AF-A0A1Z9PEM5-F1
#
_cell.length_a   1.000
_cell.length_b   1.000
_cell.length_c   1.000
_cell.angle_alpha   90.00
_cell.angle_beta   90.00
_cell.angle_gamma   90.00
#
_symmetry.space_group_name_H-M   'P 1'
#
loop_
_entity.id
_entity.type
_entity.pdbx_description
1 polymer ?
#
loop_
_entity_poly.entity_id
_entity_poly.type
_entity_poly.pdbx_seq_one_letter_code
_entity_poly.pdbx_strand_id
1 'polypeptide(L)'
;SLATDSFISAASFQETTRVLTEAAVTGKKDQLRGLKENVVVGRLIPAGTGMEFHDRLRSKKMGEFDEQILSNDDIEAALRQELQENDEE
;
A
#
# COMPACT_ATOMS: atom_id res chain seq x y z
N SER A 1 -16.33 -7.91 -15.91
CA SER A 1 -14.95 -8.21 -15.51
C SER A 1 -14.96 -9.05 -14.24
N LEU A 2 -14.79 -10.38 -14.37
CA LEU A 2 -14.80 -11.31 -13.23
C LEU A 2 -13.47 -11.33 -12.45
N ALA A 3 -12.36 -10.95 -13.09
CA ALA A 3 -11.06 -10.84 -12.46
C ALA A 3 -10.75 -9.35 -12.18
N THR A 4 -10.83 -8.96 -10.92
CA THR A 4 -10.30 -7.70 -10.40
C THR A 4 -9.38 -8.04 -9.23
N ASP A 5 -8.29 -7.31 -9.08
CA ASP A 5 -7.35 -7.55 -7.98
C ASP A 5 -7.97 -7.22 -6.61
N SER A 6 -8.96 -6.33 -6.59
CA SER A 6 -9.74 -5.99 -5.39
C SER A 6 -10.79 -7.05 -5.07
N PHE A 7 -10.63 -7.72 -3.93
CA PHE A 7 -11.64 -8.66 -3.46
C PHE A 7 -12.93 -7.94 -3.03
N ILE A 8 -12.85 -6.68 -2.59
CA ILE A 8 -14.03 -5.85 -2.24
C ILE A 8 -14.88 -5.58 -3.49
N SER A 9 -14.23 -5.19 -4.58
CA SER A 9 -14.87 -4.97 -5.88
C SER A 9 -15.42 -6.29 -6.46
N ALA A 10 -14.70 -7.41 -6.30
CA ALA A 10 -15.14 -8.73 -6.76
C ALA A 10 -16.37 -9.23 -5.99
N ALA A 11 -16.32 -9.20 -4.66
CA ALA A 11 -17.38 -9.74 -3.78
C ALA A 11 -18.72 -9.00 -3.91
N SER A 12 -18.72 -7.78 -4.46
CA SER A 12 -19.90 -6.95 -4.66
C SER A 12 -20.59 -7.15 -6.01
N PHE A 13 -20.15 -8.09 -6.86
CA PHE A 13 -20.87 -8.47 -8.07
C PHE A 13 -21.70 -9.74 -7.83
N GLN A 14 -21.03 -10.87 -7.56
CA GLN A 14 -21.62 -12.18 -7.28
C GLN A 14 -20.66 -13.02 -6.42
N GLU A 15 -21.11 -14.19 -5.94
CA GLU A 15 -20.29 -15.17 -5.20
C GLU A 15 -19.63 -14.63 -3.92
N THR A 16 -20.29 -13.68 -3.23
CA THR A 16 -19.76 -12.93 -2.07
C THR A 16 -19.09 -13.82 -1.01
N THR A 17 -19.75 -14.91 -0.60
CA THR A 17 -19.21 -15.82 0.42
C THR A 17 -17.90 -16.44 -0.02
N ARG A 18 -17.84 -16.98 -1.24
CA ARG A 18 -16.64 -17.64 -1.79
C ARG A 18 -15.47 -16.66 -1.86
N VAL A 19 -15.70 -15.46 -2.42
CA VAL A 19 -14.65 -14.43 -2.59
C VAL A 19 -14.10 -13.95 -1.25
N LEU A 20 -14.97 -13.73 -0.25
CA LEU A 20 -14.53 -13.31 1.08
C LEU A 20 -13.78 -14.41 1.83
N THR A 21 -14.21 -15.67 1.73
CA THR A 21 -13.50 -16.79 2.36
C THR A 21 -12.10 -16.96 1.77
N GLU A 22 -11.96 -16.92 0.45
CA GLU A 22 -10.65 -17.03 -0.21
C GLU A 22 -9.71 -15.88 0.17
N ALA A 23 -10.21 -14.64 0.20
CA ALA A 23 -9.44 -13.48 0.63
C ALA A 23 -9.02 -13.57 2.11
N ALA A 24 -9.89 -14.09 2.99
CA ALA A 24 -9.59 -14.27 4.41
C ALA A 24 -8.52 -15.34 4.65
N VAL A 25 -8.62 -16.49 3.98
CA VAL A 25 -7.65 -17.60 4.11
C VAL A 25 -6.28 -17.21 3.57
N THR A 26 -6.22 -16.43 2.49
CA THR A 26 -4.96 -15.94 1.90
C THR A 26 -4.40 -14.70 2.58
N GLY A 27 -5.14 -14.07 3.50
CA GLY A 27 -4.75 -12.80 4.11
C GLY A 27 -4.64 -11.64 3.11
N LYS A 28 -5.42 -11.68 2.02
CA LYS A 28 -5.34 -10.71 0.93
C LYS A 28 -5.71 -9.31 1.42
N LYS A 29 -4.89 -8.32 1.08
CA LYS A 29 -5.14 -6.89 1.38
C LYS A 29 -5.60 -6.16 0.13
N ASP A 30 -6.63 -5.33 0.29
CA ASP A 30 -7.13 -4.47 -0.78
C ASP A 30 -6.39 -3.12 -0.75
N GLN A 31 -5.92 -2.68 -1.92
CA GLN A 31 -5.16 -1.43 -2.04
C GLN A 31 -6.05 -0.22 -2.39
N LEU A 32 -7.35 -0.43 -2.59
CA LEU A 32 -8.34 0.62 -2.86
C LEU A 32 -7.95 1.54 -4.03
N ARG A 33 -7.46 0.97 -5.12
CA ARG A 33 -7.01 1.71 -6.32
C ARG A 33 -8.11 1.87 -7.37
N GLY A 34 -9.17 1.07 -7.29
CA GLY A 34 -10.27 1.02 -8.23
C GLY A 34 -11.45 1.90 -7.83
N LEU A 35 -12.41 2.04 -8.74
CA LEU A 35 -13.58 2.88 -8.51
C LEU A 35 -14.54 2.25 -7.49
N LYS A 36 -14.89 0.97 -7.70
CA LYS A 36 -15.98 0.29 -6.99
C LYS A 36 -15.68 0.09 -5.51
N GLU A 37 -14.48 -0.39 -5.18
CA GLU A 37 -14.01 -0.50 -3.79
C GLU A 37 -14.04 0.84 -3.04
N ASN A 38 -13.64 1.96 -3.66
CA ASN A 38 -13.70 3.27 -3.01
C ASN A 38 -15.15 3.72 -2.78
N VAL A 39 -16.06 3.44 -3.72
CA VAL A 39 -17.50 3.69 -3.53
C VAL A 39 -18.05 2.87 -2.37
N VAL A 40 -17.75 1.57 -2.31
CA VAL A 40 -18.25 0.67 -1.25
C VAL A 40 -17.76 1.09 0.14
N VAL A 41 -16.50 1.53 0.25
CA VAL A 41 -15.89 1.96 1.53
C VAL A 41 -16.24 3.41 1.89
N GLY A 42 -16.79 4.20 0.96
CA GLY A 42 -17.16 5.60 1.19
C GLY A 42 -15.99 6.59 1.12
N ARG A 43 -14.93 6.27 0.36
CA ARG A 43 -13.79 7.18 0.10
C ARG A 43 -13.99 7.92 -1.22
N LEU A 44 -13.25 9.01 -1.42
CA LEU A 44 -13.19 9.69 -2.72
C LEU A 44 -12.76 8.69 -3.80
N ILE A 45 -13.45 8.67 -4.93
CA ILE A 45 -13.14 7.80 -6.05
C ILE A 45 -11.90 8.31 -6.81
N PRO A 46 -11.07 7.44 -7.40
CA PRO A 46 -9.91 7.83 -8.21
C PRO A 46 -10.33 8.29 -9.62
N ALA A 47 -11.23 9.27 -9.69
CA ALA A 47 -11.74 9.85 -10.93
C ALA A 47 -12.23 11.28 -10.67
N GLY A 48 -12.23 12.11 -11.72
CA GLY A 48 -12.72 13.49 -11.65
C GLY A 48 -12.02 14.30 -10.55
N THR A 49 -12.80 14.98 -9.70
CA THR A 49 -12.28 15.78 -8.57
C THR A 49 -11.55 14.95 -7.51
N GLY A 50 -11.78 13.63 -7.47
CA GLY A 50 -11.08 12.73 -6.56
C GLY A 50 -9.67 12.35 -7.02
N MET A 51 -9.30 12.59 -8.29
CA MET A 51 -7.93 12.29 -8.79
C MET A 51 -6.87 13.02 -7.98
N GLU A 52 -7.06 14.32 -7.73
CA GLU A 52 -6.08 15.12 -7.00
C GLU A 52 -5.80 14.57 -5.60
N PHE A 53 -6.82 14.06 -4.92
CA PHE A 53 -6.67 13.41 -3.62
C PHE A 53 -5.83 12.13 -3.72
N HIS A 54 -6.10 11.29 -4.71
CA HIS A 54 -5.37 10.04 -4.94
C HIS A 54 -3.93 10.28 -5.39
N ASP A 55 -3.68 11.31 -6.21
CA ASP A 55 -2.35 11.70 -6.67
C ASP A 55 -1.50 12.21 -5.49
N ARG A 56 -2.06 13.08 -4.65
CA ARG A 56 -1.37 13.54 -3.42
C ARG A 56 -1.05 12.38 -2.49
N LEU A 57 -1.95 11.41 -2.32
CA LEU A 57 -1.70 10.21 -1.51
C LEU A 57 -0.58 9.34 -2.08
N ARG A 58 -0.49 9.21 -3.40
CA ARG A 58 0.61 8.48 -4.06
C ARG A 58 1.94 9.19 -3.85
N SER A 59 1.98 10.51 -4.07
CA SER A 59 3.18 11.30 -3.86
C SER A 59 3.65 11.30 -2.41
N LYS A 60 2.71 11.38 -1.45
CA LYS A 60 3.04 11.31 -0.02
C LYS A 60 3.64 9.96 0.36
N LYS A 61 3.05 8.85 -0.11
CA LYS A 61 3.59 7.50 0.12
C LYS A 61 4.99 7.33 -0.47
N MET A 62 5.25 7.93 -1.63
CA MET A 62 6.55 7.87 -2.27
C MET A 62 7.59 8.69 -1.49
N GLY A 63 7.22 9.90 -1.04
CA GLY A 63 8.08 10.72 -0.17
C GLY A 63 8.40 10.06 1.18
N GLU A 64 7.42 9.45 1.84
CA GLU A 64 7.64 8.69 3.09
C GLU A 64 8.58 7.50 2.89
N PHE A 65 8.49 6.83 1.73
CA PHE A 65 9.36 5.71 1.40
C PHE A 65 10.80 6.15 1.13
N ASP A 66 10.98 7.23 0.37
CA ASP A 66 12.31 7.80 0.09
C ASP A 66 12.99 8.29 1.39
N GLU A 67 12.24 8.94 2.28
CA GLU A 67 12.74 9.39 3.60
C GLU A 67 13.14 8.20 4.49
N GLN A 68 12.36 7.12 4.47
CA GLN A 68 12.69 5.90 5.21
C GLN A 68 13.93 5.19 4.65
N ILE A 69 14.16 5.20 3.34
CA ILE A 69 15.37 4.64 2.73
C ILE A 69 16.59 5.44 3.17
N LEU A 70 16.56 6.78 3.05
CA LEU A 70 17.66 7.65 3.47
C LEU A 70 18.00 7.43 4.94
N SER A 71 16.99 7.31 5.80
CA SER A 71 17.20 7.01 7.22
C SER A 71 17.87 5.66 7.47
N ASN A 72 17.57 4.62 6.69
CA ASN A 72 18.21 3.31 6.87
C ASN A 72 19.68 3.34 6.42
N ASP A 73 19.96 4.03 5.31
CA ASP A 73 21.32 4.18 4.80
C ASP A 73 22.20 4.95 5.81
N ASP A 74 21.66 6.00 6.43
CA ASP A 74 22.35 6.76 7.49
C ASP A 74 22.64 5.91 8.73
N ILE A 75 21.68 5.05 9.15
CA ILE A 75 21.87 4.11 10.27
C ILE A 75 22.93 3.07 9.93
N GLU A 76 22.93 2.54 8.71
CA GLU A 76 23.91 1.54 8.26
C GLU A 76 25.33 2.13 8.20
N ALA A 77 25.46 3.37 7.70
CA ALA A 77 26.74 4.07 7.66
C ALA A 77 27.30 4.31 9.07
N ALA A 78 26.47 4.77 10.01
CA ALA A 78 26.86 4.98 11.40
C ALA A 78 27.32 3.68 12.08
N LEU A 79 26.58 2.58 11.88
CA LEU A 79 26.93 1.27 12.45
C LEU A 79 28.27 0.74 11.90
N ARG A 80 28.54 0.93 10.61
CA ARG A 80 29.81 0.52 9.99
C ARG A 80 30.99 1.29 10.55
N GLN A 81 30.82 2.59 10.79
CA GLN A 81 31.86 3.42 11.38
C GLN A 81 32.20 2.94 12.81
N GLU A 82 31.19 2.67 13.63
CA GLU A 82 31.38 2.22 15.01
C GLU A 82 32.04 0.84 15.13
N LEU A 83 31.78 -0.07 14.17
CA LEU A 83 32.48 -1.35 14.10
C LEU A 83 33.96 -1.20 13.70
N GLN A 84 34.26 -0.29 12.77
CA GLN A 84 35.64 -0.01 12.37
C GLN A 84 36.45 0.61 13.51
N GLU A 85 35.85 1.52 14.28
CA GLU A 85 36.50 2.15 15.43
C GLU A 85 36.80 1.13 16.56
N ASN A 86 35.92 0.15 16.78
CA ASN A 86 36.15 -0.91 17.78
C ASN A 86 37.16 -1.99 17.35
N ASP A 87 37.36 -2.19 16.05
CA ASP A 87 38.36 -3.14 15.54
C ASP A 87 39.78 -2.54 15.52
N GLU A 88 39.92 -1.22 15.70
CA GLU A 88 41.20 -0.50 15.75
C GLU A 88 41.75 -0.23 17.18
N GLU A 89 40.99 -0.56 18.25
CA GLU A 89 41.45 -0.59 19.66
C GLU A 89 41.86 -2.00 20.13
#